data_AF-A0A179D730-F1
#
_entry.id   AF-A0A179D730-F1
#
_cell.length_a   1.000
_cell.length_b   1.000
_cell.length_c   1.000
_cell.angle_alpha   90.00
_cell.angle_beta   90.00
_cell.angle_gamma   90.00
#
_symmetry.space_group_name_H-M   'P 1'
#
loop_
_entity.id
_entity.type
_entity.pdbx_description
1 polymer ?
#
loop_
_entity_poly.entity_id
_entity_poly.type
_entity_poly.pdbx_seq_one_letter_code
_entity_poly.pdbx_strand_id
1 'polypeptide(L)'
;MIKITPNRLTLLRIFLLPIPCLLLFGGPESKLTAVGLGSLLGFTDYLDGRLARRKGHSRLGALLDPVADKIFVSVVYLLLYRLAYIPFWPVFLIVTREILVSALRNIFPGKLQVWSLARIKTAFQMVGAGLVIIVGNFMSSPLREGSLHGITFLVLALTWLSAYPYMKKGLRELRRKPRLIWAVGYRVVPPLSLLSLFPQSGPFWPLILIGLAACFLFEILWGYFRSFL
;
A
#
# COMPACT_ATOMS: atom_id res chain seq x y z
N MET A 1 -21.49 -24.36 11.77
CA MET A 1 -21.59 -22.88 11.70
C MET A 1 -20.19 -22.28 11.62
N ILE A 2 -19.74 -21.86 10.43
CA ILE A 2 -18.43 -21.22 10.27
C ILE A 2 -18.50 -19.83 10.90
N LYS A 3 -18.01 -19.68 12.14
CA LYS A 3 -17.87 -18.35 12.76
C LYS A 3 -16.75 -17.60 12.02
N ILE A 4 -17.14 -16.74 11.09
CA ILE A 4 -16.24 -15.80 10.42
C ILE A 4 -15.70 -14.86 11.50
N THR A 5 -14.46 -15.11 11.90
CA THR A 5 -13.69 -14.21 12.77
C THR A 5 -12.94 -13.24 11.86
N PRO A 6 -12.77 -11.96 12.26
CA PRO A 6 -12.10 -10.94 11.44
C PRO A 6 -10.76 -11.40 10.85
N ASN A 7 -10.03 -12.25 11.58
CA ASN A 7 -8.73 -12.78 11.13
C ASN A 7 -8.80 -13.67 9.89
N ARG A 8 -9.90 -14.42 9.71
CA ARG A 8 -10.02 -15.35 8.58
C ARG A 8 -10.19 -14.59 7.27
N LEU A 9 -10.87 -13.46 7.28
CA LEU A 9 -10.99 -12.62 6.10
C LEU A 9 -9.71 -11.84 5.80
N THR A 10 -8.97 -11.36 6.81
CA THR A 10 -7.67 -10.70 6.57
C THR A 10 -6.68 -11.67 5.91
N LEU A 11 -6.63 -12.91 6.42
CA LEU A 11 -5.81 -13.99 5.84
C LEU A 11 -6.30 -14.38 4.44
N LEU A 12 -7.62 -14.51 4.27
CA LEU A 12 -8.21 -14.77 2.96
C LEU A 12 -7.86 -13.65 1.97
N ARG A 13 -7.89 -12.38 2.38
CA ARG A 13 -7.52 -11.24 1.55
C ARG A 13 -6.07 -11.33 1.11
N ILE A 14 -5.14 -11.62 2.02
CA ILE A 14 -3.72 -11.82 1.68
C ILE A 14 -3.57 -12.93 0.64
N PHE A 15 -4.31 -14.02 0.80
CA PHE A 15 -4.28 -15.16 -0.11
C PHE A 15 -4.93 -14.87 -1.47
N LEU A 16 -6.02 -14.11 -1.51
CA LEU A 16 -6.74 -13.74 -2.73
C LEU A 16 -6.12 -12.54 -3.46
N LEU A 17 -5.27 -11.76 -2.80
CA LEU A 17 -4.62 -10.57 -3.31
C LEU A 17 -3.87 -10.75 -4.65
N PRO A 18 -3.18 -11.88 -4.89
CA PRO A 18 -2.49 -12.12 -6.15
C PRO A 18 -3.45 -12.25 -7.34
N ILE A 19 -4.70 -12.66 -7.12
CA ILE A 19 -5.68 -12.92 -8.19
C ILE A 19 -5.98 -11.67 -9.03
N PRO A 20 -6.44 -10.53 -8.46
CA PRO A 20 -6.65 -9.33 -9.24
C PRO A 20 -5.36 -8.84 -9.90
N CYS A 21 -4.20 -9.03 -9.26
CA CYS A 21 -2.90 -8.66 -9.82
C CYS A 21 -2.56 -9.45 -11.09
N LEU A 22 -2.82 -10.76 -11.10
CA LEU A 22 -2.59 -11.62 -12.26
C LEU A 22 -3.56 -11.29 -13.41
N LEU A 23 -4.83 -11.00 -13.08
CA LEU A 23 -5.85 -10.63 -14.06
C LEU A 23 -5.51 -9.34 -14.82
N LEU A 24 -4.68 -8.44 -14.26
CA LEU A 24 -4.22 -7.24 -14.95
C LEU A 24 -3.38 -7.51 -16.20
N PHE A 25 -2.76 -8.68 -16.30
CA PHE A 25 -2.00 -9.12 -17.48
C PHE A 25 -2.87 -9.79 -18.55
N GLY A 26 -4.16 -9.99 -18.28
CA GLY A 26 -5.12 -10.53 -19.23
C GLY A 26 -5.68 -9.50 -20.22
N GLY A 27 -6.74 -9.91 -20.91
CA GLY A 27 -7.46 -9.05 -21.86
C GLY A 27 -8.32 -7.97 -21.16
N PRO A 28 -9.01 -7.13 -21.93
CA PRO A 28 -9.85 -6.04 -21.40
C PRO A 28 -10.84 -6.47 -20.31
N GLU A 29 -11.54 -7.58 -20.53
CA GLU A 29 -12.50 -8.17 -19.59
C GLU A 29 -11.84 -8.66 -18.30
N SER A 30 -10.63 -9.22 -18.40
CA SER A 30 -9.84 -9.65 -17.23
C SER A 30 -9.46 -8.46 -16.37
N LYS A 31 -9.06 -7.34 -16.96
CA LYS A 31 -8.71 -6.12 -16.22
C LYS A 31 -9.93 -5.48 -15.54
N LEU A 32 -11.11 -5.52 -16.18
CA LEU A 32 -12.37 -5.12 -15.51
C LEU A 32 -12.67 -6.03 -14.31
N THR A 33 -12.51 -7.33 -14.49
CA THR A 33 -12.68 -8.31 -13.40
C THR A 33 -11.68 -8.05 -12.26
N ALA A 34 -10.44 -7.65 -12.59
CA ALA A 34 -9.43 -7.26 -11.62
C ALA A 34 -9.87 -6.04 -10.79
N VAL A 35 -10.43 -5.01 -11.43
CA VAL A 35 -10.97 -3.83 -10.75
C VAL A 35 -12.15 -4.21 -9.85
N GLY A 36 -13.08 -5.03 -10.35
CA GLY A 36 -14.22 -5.52 -9.58
C GLY A 36 -13.79 -6.31 -8.34
N LEU A 37 -12.92 -7.30 -8.52
CA LEU A 37 -12.39 -8.11 -7.41
C LEU A 37 -11.55 -7.28 -6.43
N GLY A 38 -10.68 -6.41 -6.93
CA GLY A 38 -9.88 -5.51 -6.08
C GLY A 38 -10.75 -4.56 -5.25
N SER A 39 -11.81 -4.02 -5.85
CA SER A 39 -12.80 -3.18 -5.15
C SER A 39 -13.56 -3.97 -4.10
N LEU A 40 -13.97 -5.20 -4.42
CA LEU A 40 -14.68 -6.08 -3.49
C LEU A 40 -13.79 -6.46 -2.31
N LEU A 41 -12.52 -6.83 -2.55
CA LEU A 41 -11.54 -7.11 -1.49
C LEU A 41 -11.31 -5.90 -0.57
N GLY A 42 -11.19 -4.69 -1.13
CA GLY A 42 -11.08 -3.45 -0.34
C GLY A 42 -12.34 -3.12 0.46
N PHE A 43 -13.52 -3.34 -0.12
CA PHE A 43 -14.78 -3.13 0.58
C PHE A 43 -14.97 -4.12 1.73
N THR A 44 -14.52 -5.36 1.54
CA THR A 44 -14.60 -6.41 2.57
C THR A 44 -13.76 -6.04 3.81
N ASP A 45 -12.60 -5.42 3.61
CA ASP A 45 -11.76 -4.88 4.70
C ASP A 45 -12.47 -3.81 5.52
N TYR A 46 -13.14 -2.87 4.85
CA TYR A 46 -13.92 -1.82 5.51
C TYR A 46 -15.02 -2.41 6.39
N LEU A 47 -15.73 -3.43 5.89
CA LEU A 47 -16.78 -4.12 6.63
C LEU A 47 -16.22 -4.90 7.84
N ASP A 48 -15.10 -5.57 7.67
CA ASP A 48 -14.44 -6.30 8.75
C ASP A 48 -13.90 -5.38 9.84
N GLY A 49 -13.30 -4.26 9.47
CA GLY A 49 -12.87 -3.23 10.43
C GLY A 49 -14.03 -2.65 11.24
N ARG A 50 -15.27 -2.77 10.75
CA ARG A 50 -16.49 -2.41 11.50
C ARG A 50 -16.98 -3.56 12.38
N LEU A 51 -16.93 -4.81 11.89
CA LEU A 51 -17.33 -6.01 12.64
C LEU A 51 -16.38 -6.31 13.80
N ALA A 52 -15.09 -6.15 13.58
CA ALA A 52 -14.04 -6.49 14.53
C ALA A 52 -13.97 -5.53 15.73
N ARG A 53 -14.41 -4.28 15.54
CA ARG A 53 -14.66 -3.34 16.65
C ARG A 53 -15.74 -3.81 17.62
N ARG A 54 -16.61 -4.75 17.20
CA ARG A 54 -17.67 -5.33 18.04
C ARG A 54 -17.32 -6.70 18.63
N LYS A 55 -16.42 -7.47 17.99
CA LYS A 55 -16.12 -8.88 18.33
C LYS A 55 -14.68 -9.16 18.76
N GLY A 56 -13.78 -8.19 18.66
CA GLY A 56 -12.35 -8.33 18.95
C GLY A 56 -11.54 -8.91 17.78
N HIS A 57 -10.29 -8.46 17.63
CA HIS A 57 -9.31 -9.00 16.68
C HIS A 57 -8.40 -10.02 17.38
N SER A 58 -7.89 -11.05 16.68
CA SER A 58 -6.71 -11.75 17.21
C SER A 58 -5.47 -10.87 17.05
N ARG A 59 -4.47 -11.10 17.89
CA ARG A 59 -3.17 -10.41 17.83
C ARG A 59 -2.50 -10.54 16.46
N LEU A 60 -2.58 -11.72 15.83
CA LEU A 60 -1.97 -11.98 14.53
C LEU A 60 -2.72 -11.27 13.38
N GLY A 61 -4.05 -11.34 13.36
CA GLY A 61 -4.84 -10.66 12.32
C GLY A 61 -4.69 -9.14 12.35
N ALA A 62 -4.70 -8.55 13.56
CA ALA A 62 -4.44 -7.12 13.73
C ALA A 62 -3.03 -6.69 13.28
N LEU A 63 -2.06 -7.61 13.35
CA LEU A 63 -0.70 -7.37 12.90
C LEU A 63 -0.56 -7.46 11.37
N LEU A 64 -1.23 -8.44 10.75
CA LEU A 64 -1.17 -8.69 9.30
C LEU A 64 -1.98 -7.68 8.48
N ASP A 65 -3.02 -7.10 9.07
CA ASP A 65 -3.94 -6.19 8.38
C ASP A 65 -3.24 -4.98 7.72
N PRO A 66 -2.34 -4.22 8.41
CA PRO A 66 -1.61 -3.11 7.82
C PRO A 66 -0.47 -3.54 6.89
N VAL A 67 -0.04 -4.80 6.96
CA VAL A 67 0.96 -5.37 6.01
C VAL A 67 0.29 -5.57 4.67
N ALA A 68 -0.86 -6.25 4.67
CA ALA A 68 -1.60 -6.60 3.47
C ALA A 68 -2.00 -5.37 2.65
N ASP A 69 -2.48 -4.32 3.33
CA ASP A 69 -2.87 -3.05 2.70
C ASP A 69 -1.69 -2.38 1.96
N LYS A 70 -0.52 -2.30 2.60
CA LYS A 70 0.69 -1.72 2.00
C LYS A 70 1.20 -2.53 0.82
N ILE A 71 1.23 -3.86 0.96
CA ILE A 71 1.66 -4.75 -0.13
C ILE A 71 0.73 -4.57 -1.31
N PHE A 72 -0.59 -4.55 -1.09
CA PHE A 72 -1.56 -4.40 -2.17
C PHE A 72 -1.41 -3.11 -2.95
N VAL A 73 -1.42 -1.97 -2.25
CA VAL A 73 -1.26 -0.68 -2.91
C VAL A 73 0.07 -0.62 -3.65
N SER A 74 1.17 -1.04 -3.01
CA SER A 74 2.50 -1.00 -3.65
C SER A 74 2.56 -1.88 -4.89
N VAL A 75 2.06 -3.12 -4.81
CA VAL A 75 2.03 -4.06 -5.94
C VAL A 75 1.17 -3.50 -7.09
N VAL A 76 -0.03 -3.02 -6.80
CA VAL A 76 -0.93 -2.49 -7.84
C VAL A 76 -0.26 -1.34 -8.60
N TYR A 77 0.29 -0.34 -7.91
CA TYR A 77 0.95 0.78 -8.59
C TYR A 77 2.20 0.36 -9.39
N LEU A 78 2.97 -0.59 -8.89
CA LEU A 78 4.12 -1.14 -9.62
C LEU A 78 3.69 -1.90 -10.88
N LEU A 79 2.57 -2.63 -10.82
CA LEU A 79 1.98 -3.29 -11.98
C LEU A 79 1.42 -2.27 -12.99
N LEU A 80 0.80 -1.18 -12.55
CA LEU A 80 0.35 -0.12 -13.45
C LEU A 80 1.51 0.52 -14.23
N TYR A 81 2.66 0.71 -13.59
CA TYR A 81 3.87 1.11 -14.29
C TYR A 81 4.32 0.03 -15.29
N ARG A 82 4.30 -1.26 -14.90
CA ARG A 82 4.70 -2.37 -15.78
C ARG A 82 3.81 -2.52 -17.00
N LEU A 83 2.52 -2.17 -16.88
CA LEU A 83 1.55 -2.14 -17.98
C LEU A 83 1.65 -0.87 -18.84
N ALA A 84 2.64 -0.01 -18.57
CA ALA A 84 2.84 1.27 -19.24
C ALA A 84 1.63 2.22 -19.14
N TYR A 85 0.84 2.11 -18.06
CA TYR A 85 -0.28 3.02 -17.81
C TYR A 85 0.15 4.31 -17.13
N ILE A 86 1.22 4.25 -16.34
CA ILE A 86 1.75 5.39 -15.59
C ILE A 86 3.28 5.37 -15.62
N PRO A 87 3.95 6.54 -15.61
CA PRO A 87 5.40 6.59 -15.48
C PRO A 87 5.86 6.06 -14.12
N PHE A 88 7.15 5.74 -13.99
CA PHE A 88 7.69 5.16 -12.75
C PHE A 88 7.78 6.18 -11.61
N TRP A 89 8.12 7.43 -11.90
CA TRP A 89 8.44 8.41 -10.86
C TRP A 89 7.26 8.73 -9.89
N PRO A 90 5.97 8.81 -10.30
CA PRO A 90 4.86 8.95 -9.36
C PRO A 90 4.67 7.70 -8.50
N VAL A 91 4.84 6.51 -9.10
CA VAL A 91 4.78 5.22 -8.39
C VAL A 91 5.85 5.18 -7.30
N PHE A 92 7.08 5.57 -7.64
CA PHE A 92 8.18 5.66 -6.70
C PHE A 92 7.83 6.56 -5.51
N LEU A 93 7.27 7.74 -5.76
CA LEU A 93 6.88 8.68 -4.69
C LEU A 93 5.71 8.17 -3.84
N ILE A 94 4.71 7.52 -4.45
CA ILE A 94 3.58 6.92 -3.73
C ILE A 94 4.06 5.81 -2.78
N VAL A 95 4.88 4.88 -3.29
CA VAL A 95 5.39 3.75 -2.49
C VAL A 95 6.40 4.21 -1.43
N THR A 96 7.30 5.13 -1.78
CA THR A 96 8.25 5.75 -0.83
C THR A 96 7.53 6.36 0.37
N ARG A 97 6.43 7.06 0.12
CA ARG A 97 5.62 7.65 1.18
C ARG A 97 5.02 6.59 2.11
N GLU A 98 4.57 5.45 1.59
CA GLU A 98 4.04 4.35 2.42
C GLU A 98 5.14 3.76 3.33
N ILE A 99 6.34 3.55 2.79
CA ILE A 99 7.53 3.10 3.54
C ILE A 99 7.88 4.10 4.66
N LEU A 100 8.00 5.40 4.32
CA LEU A 100 8.41 6.43 5.28
C LEU A 100 7.40 6.61 6.42
N VAL A 101 6.12 6.76 6.10
CA VAL A 101 5.07 6.94 7.11
C VAL A 101 4.95 5.71 7.99
N SER A 102 5.13 4.51 7.44
CA SER A 102 5.18 3.26 8.20
C SER A 102 6.34 3.25 9.21
N ALA A 103 7.56 3.51 8.74
CA ALA A 103 8.75 3.48 9.57
C ALA A 103 8.65 4.46 10.74
N LEU A 104 8.16 5.68 10.47
CA LEU A 104 7.93 6.69 11.50
C LEU A 104 6.90 6.21 12.54
N ARG A 105 5.76 5.66 12.10
CA ARG A 105 4.70 5.16 13.00
C ARG A 105 5.17 4.01 13.89
N ASN A 106 6.03 3.15 13.37
CA ASN A 106 6.60 2.04 14.14
C ASN A 106 7.65 2.51 15.17
N ILE A 107 8.41 3.56 14.87
CA ILE A 107 9.42 4.11 15.79
C ILE A 107 8.79 4.97 16.89
N PHE A 108 7.70 5.67 16.56
CA PHE A 108 7.00 6.58 17.48
C PHE A 108 5.53 6.16 17.67
N PRO A 109 5.27 4.98 18.25
CA PRO A 109 3.90 4.50 18.48
C PRO A 109 3.12 5.48 19.36
N GLY A 110 1.82 5.66 19.07
CA GLY A 110 0.93 6.57 19.81
C GLY A 110 1.14 8.08 19.55
N LYS A 111 2.38 8.52 19.24
CA LYS A 111 2.70 9.94 19.03
C LYS A 111 2.32 10.48 17.65
N LEU A 112 2.17 9.59 16.68
CA LEU A 112 1.87 9.94 15.29
C LEU A 112 0.42 9.67 14.89
N GLN A 113 -0.50 9.52 15.85
CA GLN A 113 -1.92 9.43 15.52
C GLN A 113 -2.44 10.78 15.00
N VAL A 114 -3.02 10.76 13.80
CA VAL A 114 -3.70 11.90 13.17
C VAL A 114 -5.13 11.45 12.90
N TRP A 115 -6.11 12.15 13.45
CA TRP A 115 -7.44 11.62 13.81
C TRP A 115 -8.38 11.27 12.63
N SER A 116 -8.05 11.52 11.36
CA SER A 116 -8.97 11.15 10.24
C SER A 116 -8.34 11.01 8.84
N LEU A 117 -7.18 11.63 8.57
CA LEU A 117 -6.57 11.66 7.24
C LEU A 117 -6.09 10.30 6.69
N ALA A 118 -5.92 9.30 7.56
CA ALA A 118 -5.40 7.99 7.16
C ALA A 118 -6.43 7.09 6.46
N ARG A 119 -7.74 7.29 6.67
CA ARG A 119 -8.78 6.48 6.00
C ARG A 119 -9.12 7.01 4.61
N ILE A 120 -9.00 8.33 4.45
CA ILE A 120 -9.29 9.01 3.20
C ILE A 120 -8.23 8.64 2.13
N LYS A 121 -6.97 8.44 2.54
CA LYS A 121 -5.87 8.12 1.60
C LYS A 121 -6.06 6.79 0.88
N THR A 122 -6.48 5.74 1.59
CA THR A 122 -6.55 4.37 1.04
C THR A 122 -7.70 4.27 0.04
N ALA A 123 -8.83 4.93 0.35
CA ALA A 123 -9.92 5.09 -0.59
C ALA A 123 -9.45 5.77 -1.89
N PHE A 124 -8.72 6.88 -1.80
CA PHE A 124 -8.22 7.57 -3.00
C PHE A 124 -7.20 6.77 -3.80
N GLN A 125 -6.31 6.02 -3.16
CA GLN A 125 -5.34 5.16 -3.86
C GLN A 125 -6.03 3.98 -4.56
N MET A 126 -6.99 3.33 -3.90
CA MET A 126 -7.71 2.21 -4.52
C MET A 126 -8.61 2.68 -5.66
N VAL A 127 -9.36 3.76 -5.46
CA VAL A 127 -10.21 4.36 -6.51
C VAL A 127 -9.33 4.87 -7.66
N GLY A 128 -8.22 5.55 -7.33
CA GLY A 128 -7.27 6.04 -8.32
C GLY A 128 -6.69 4.94 -9.19
N ALA A 129 -6.23 3.84 -8.58
CA ALA A 129 -5.75 2.67 -9.31
C ALA A 129 -6.84 2.06 -10.21
N GLY A 130 -8.08 1.93 -9.72
CA GLY A 130 -9.20 1.46 -10.51
C GLY A 130 -9.49 2.33 -11.73
N LEU A 131 -9.50 3.67 -11.54
CA LEU A 131 -9.70 4.62 -12.64
C LEU A 131 -8.56 4.57 -13.66
N VAL A 132 -7.31 4.46 -13.22
CA VAL A 132 -6.15 4.29 -14.13
C VAL A 132 -6.31 3.02 -14.98
N ILE A 133 -6.78 1.91 -14.39
CA ILE A 133 -7.02 0.67 -15.14
C ILE A 133 -8.16 0.86 -16.15
N ILE A 134 -9.27 1.48 -15.76
CA ILE A 134 -10.42 1.71 -16.65
C ILE A 134 -10.03 2.62 -17.82
N VAL A 135 -9.42 3.78 -17.53
CA VAL A 135 -8.96 4.72 -18.57
C VAL A 135 -7.90 4.06 -19.45
N GLY A 136 -6.98 3.32 -18.86
CA GLY A 136 -5.91 2.62 -19.58
C GLY A 136 -6.41 1.53 -20.53
N ASN A 137 -7.64 1.04 -20.34
CA ASN A 137 -8.24 -0.06 -21.08
C ASN A 137 -9.29 0.40 -22.10
N PHE A 138 -10.11 1.40 -21.77
CA PHE A 138 -11.27 1.79 -22.59
C PHE A 138 -11.14 3.16 -23.28
N MET A 139 -10.18 4.00 -22.90
CA MET A 139 -10.06 5.34 -23.47
C MET A 139 -9.13 5.37 -24.69
N SER A 140 -9.49 6.14 -25.72
CA SER A 140 -8.70 6.31 -26.94
C SER A 140 -7.56 7.33 -26.81
N SER A 141 -6.58 7.27 -27.73
CA SER A 141 -5.21 7.78 -27.55
C SER A 141 -5.00 9.27 -27.30
N PRO A 142 -5.80 10.26 -27.77
CA PRO A 142 -5.49 11.65 -27.40
C PRO A 142 -5.93 11.97 -25.96
N LEU A 143 -7.04 11.38 -25.48
CA LEU A 143 -7.57 11.66 -24.14
C LEU A 143 -7.02 10.73 -23.06
N ARG A 144 -6.57 9.52 -23.46
CA ARG A 144 -6.06 8.49 -22.54
C ARG A 144 -4.84 8.98 -21.76
N GLU A 145 -3.81 9.47 -22.44
CA GLU A 145 -2.56 9.88 -21.77
C GLU A 145 -2.77 11.05 -20.81
N GLY A 146 -3.51 12.08 -21.24
CA GLY A 146 -3.84 13.24 -20.40
C GLY A 146 -4.61 12.83 -19.14
N SER A 147 -5.57 11.91 -19.30
CA SER A 147 -6.39 11.41 -18.19
C SER A 147 -5.60 10.51 -17.23
N LEU A 148 -4.75 9.61 -17.75
CA LEU A 148 -3.85 8.77 -16.94
C LEU A 148 -2.90 9.62 -16.09
N HIS A 149 -2.27 10.62 -16.70
CA HIS A 149 -1.43 11.56 -15.97
C HIS A 149 -2.25 12.34 -14.95
N GLY A 150 -3.36 12.96 -15.34
CA GLY A 150 -4.21 13.76 -14.45
C GLY A 150 -4.66 13.00 -13.20
N ILE A 151 -5.17 11.77 -13.36
CA ILE A 151 -5.57 10.91 -12.25
C ILE A 151 -4.37 10.56 -11.37
N THR A 152 -3.24 10.20 -11.97
CA THR A 152 -2.04 9.80 -11.22
C THR A 152 -1.47 10.97 -10.41
N PHE A 153 -1.40 12.16 -10.98
CA PHE A 153 -0.96 13.38 -10.30
C PHE A 153 -1.91 13.75 -9.15
N LEU A 154 -3.23 13.64 -9.37
CA LEU A 154 -4.21 13.87 -8.32
C LEU A 154 -4.02 12.91 -7.15
N VAL A 155 -3.87 11.61 -7.42
CA VAL A 155 -3.64 10.61 -6.38
C VAL A 155 -2.31 10.84 -5.66
N LEU A 156 -1.25 11.17 -6.39
CA LEU A 156 0.04 11.53 -5.82
C LEU A 156 -0.09 12.74 -4.87
N ALA A 157 -0.75 13.81 -5.33
CA ALA A 157 -0.97 15.01 -4.53
C ALA A 157 -1.74 14.69 -3.25
N LEU A 158 -2.87 13.99 -3.35
CA LEU A 158 -3.67 13.59 -2.19
C LEU A 158 -2.90 12.70 -1.21
N THR A 159 -2.09 11.77 -1.74
CA THR A 159 -1.25 10.86 -0.94
C THR A 159 -0.22 11.62 -0.11
N TRP A 160 0.42 12.64 -0.70
CA TRP A 160 1.43 13.47 -0.03
C TRP A 160 0.84 14.53 0.88
N LEU A 161 -0.28 15.14 0.50
CA LEU A 161 -1.06 16.03 1.38
C LEU A 161 -1.45 15.31 2.67
N SER A 162 -1.89 14.05 2.55
CA SER A 162 -2.19 13.19 3.72
C SER A 162 -0.93 12.83 4.52
N ALA A 163 0.23 12.71 3.88
CA ALA A 163 1.50 12.35 4.52
C ALA A 163 2.13 13.51 5.32
N TYR A 164 1.91 14.75 4.89
CA TYR A 164 2.59 15.93 5.43
C TYR A 164 2.50 16.06 6.97
N PRO A 165 1.34 15.88 7.62
CA PRO A 165 1.24 15.94 9.09
C PRO A 165 2.09 14.88 9.80
N TYR A 166 2.18 13.67 9.23
CA TYR A 166 3.00 12.58 9.77
C TYR A 166 4.48 12.91 9.65
N MET A 167 4.90 13.41 8.49
CA MET A 167 6.29 13.77 8.24
C MET A 167 6.76 14.91 9.15
N LYS A 168 5.94 15.96 9.30
CA LYS A 168 6.25 17.11 10.18
C LYS A 168 6.39 16.69 11.65
N LYS A 169 5.48 15.85 12.16
CA LYS A 169 5.56 15.32 13.53
C LYS A 169 6.75 14.36 13.69
N GLY A 170 6.96 13.46 12.73
CA GLY A 170 8.07 12.51 12.74
C GLY A 170 9.43 13.20 12.74
N LEU A 171 9.62 14.22 11.91
CA LEU A 171 10.84 15.01 11.86
C LEU A 171 11.10 15.75 13.18
N ARG A 172 10.05 16.29 13.82
CA ARG A 172 10.17 16.94 15.13
C ARG A 172 10.64 15.97 16.22
N GLU A 173 10.11 14.75 16.24
CA GLU A 173 10.55 13.72 17.19
C GLU A 173 11.96 13.20 16.88
N LEU A 174 12.34 13.09 15.61
CA LEU A 174 13.71 12.73 15.21
C LEU A 174 14.73 13.79 15.61
N ARG A 175 14.39 15.09 15.48
CA ARG A 175 15.26 16.18 15.97
C ARG A 175 15.49 16.11 17.47
N ARG A 176 14.50 15.65 18.24
CA ARG A 176 14.63 15.44 19.70
C ARG A 176 15.45 14.20 20.05
N LYS A 177 15.45 13.17 19.19
CA LYS A 177 16.14 11.89 19.41
C LYS A 177 16.95 11.50 18.17
N PRO A 178 18.08 12.19 17.88
CA PRO A 178 18.84 11.99 16.64
C PRO A 178 19.39 10.57 16.49
N ARG A 179 19.64 9.85 17.60
CA ARG A 179 20.05 8.43 17.58
C ARG A 179 19.04 7.53 16.85
N LEU A 180 17.75 7.92 16.80
CA LEU A 180 16.71 7.16 16.11
C LEU A 180 16.72 7.34 14.58
N ILE A 181 17.51 8.28 14.03
CA ILE A 181 17.66 8.45 12.59
C ILE A 181 18.19 7.17 11.94
N TRP A 182 19.18 6.52 12.56
CA TRP A 182 19.69 5.22 12.12
C TRP A 182 18.58 4.16 12.09
N ALA A 183 17.73 4.14 13.13
CA ALA A 183 16.62 3.19 13.20
C ALA A 183 15.54 3.44 12.13
N VAL A 184 15.38 4.68 11.65
CA VAL A 184 14.55 4.99 10.46
C VAL A 184 15.27 4.49 9.21
N GLY A 185 16.55 4.83 9.05
CA GLY A 185 17.36 4.46 7.89
C GLY A 185 17.35 2.95 7.63
N TYR A 186 17.62 2.13 8.65
CA TYR A 186 17.60 0.66 8.53
C TYR A 186 16.24 0.08 8.08
N ARG A 187 15.13 0.78 8.33
CA ARG A 187 13.78 0.33 7.91
C ARG A 187 13.39 0.83 6.53
N VAL A 188 13.91 1.99 6.14
CA VAL A 188 13.51 2.70 4.92
C VAL A 188 14.43 2.35 3.75
N VAL A 189 15.74 2.25 3.99
CA VAL A 189 16.73 2.06 2.93
C VAL A 189 16.53 0.74 2.18
N PRO A 190 16.42 -0.44 2.82
CA PRO A 190 16.26 -1.71 2.09
C PRO A 190 15.06 -1.75 1.12
N PRO A 191 13.81 -1.40 1.54
CA PRO A 191 12.69 -1.40 0.60
C PRO A 191 12.81 -0.29 -0.45
N LEU A 192 13.42 0.86 -0.16
CA LEU A 192 13.68 1.88 -1.18
C LEU A 192 14.71 1.42 -2.22
N SER A 193 15.75 0.73 -1.80
CA SER A 193 16.74 0.15 -2.71
C SER A 193 16.08 -0.85 -3.65
N LEU A 194 15.27 -1.78 -3.12
CA LEU A 194 14.49 -2.71 -3.94
C LEU A 194 13.53 -2.00 -4.90
N LEU A 195 12.83 -0.98 -4.41
CA LEU A 195 11.92 -0.18 -5.22
C LEU A 195 12.66 0.50 -6.38
N SER A 196 13.83 1.06 -6.13
CA SER A 196 14.64 1.76 -7.15
C SER A 196 15.13 0.85 -8.28
N LEU A 197 15.30 -0.44 -7.99
CA LEU A 197 15.69 -1.46 -8.97
C LEU A 197 14.52 -1.94 -9.84
N PHE A 198 13.27 -1.61 -9.46
CA PHE A 198 12.08 -2.14 -10.14
C PHE A 198 12.05 -1.87 -11.65
N PRO A 199 12.35 -0.67 -12.17
CA PRO A 199 12.37 -0.39 -13.61
C PRO A 199 13.34 -1.27 -14.40
N GLN A 200 14.48 -1.61 -13.78
CA GLN A 200 15.60 -2.31 -14.41
C GLN A 200 15.46 -3.84 -14.30
N SER A 201 14.46 -4.33 -13.59
CA SER A 201 14.34 -5.73 -13.19
C SER A 201 13.98 -6.71 -14.30
N GLY A 202 13.63 -6.24 -15.49
CA GLY A 202 13.36 -7.10 -16.64
C GLY A 202 12.28 -8.16 -16.32
N PRO A 203 12.53 -9.46 -16.49
CA PRO A 203 11.59 -10.54 -16.13
C PRO A 203 11.59 -10.87 -14.62
N PHE A 204 12.59 -10.40 -13.87
CA PHE A 204 12.76 -10.69 -12.43
C PHE A 204 11.97 -9.75 -11.51
N TRP A 205 11.12 -8.88 -12.07
CA TRP A 205 10.25 -7.98 -11.31
C TRP A 205 9.42 -8.67 -10.21
N PRO A 206 8.94 -9.94 -10.32
CA PRO A 206 8.22 -10.58 -9.23
C PRO A 206 9.09 -10.78 -7.99
N LEU A 207 10.39 -11.02 -8.15
CA LEU A 207 11.32 -11.16 -7.02
C LEU A 207 11.43 -9.86 -6.22
N ILE A 208 11.37 -8.71 -6.88
CA ILE A 208 11.37 -7.41 -6.21
C ILE A 208 10.09 -7.23 -5.40
N LEU A 209 8.94 -7.65 -5.92
CA LEU A 209 7.67 -7.59 -5.16
C LEU A 209 7.71 -8.50 -3.92
N ILE A 210 8.26 -9.71 -4.05
CA ILE A 210 8.45 -10.63 -2.92
C ILE A 210 9.40 -10.00 -1.89
N GLY A 211 10.51 -9.41 -2.33
CA GLY A 211 11.44 -8.71 -1.46
C GLY A 211 10.79 -7.53 -0.71
N LEU A 212 10.02 -6.70 -1.41
CA LEU A 212 9.27 -5.60 -0.81
C LEU A 212 8.25 -6.10 0.23
N ALA A 213 7.52 -7.16 -0.10
CA ALA A 213 6.58 -7.80 0.82
C ALA A 213 7.29 -8.33 2.08
N ALA A 214 8.45 -8.96 1.92
CA ALA A 214 9.27 -9.44 3.02
C ALA A 214 9.77 -8.28 3.90
N CYS A 215 10.22 -7.17 3.31
CA CYS A 215 10.60 -5.96 4.06
C CYS A 215 9.43 -5.41 4.89
N PHE A 216 8.23 -5.30 4.32
CA PHE A 216 7.05 -4.82 5.05
C PHE A 216 6.64 -5.77 6.18
N LEU A 217 6.73 -7.08 5.96
CA LEU A 217 6.44 -8.08 6.97
C LEU A 217 7.46 -8.01 8.12
N PHE A 218 8.75 -7.92 7.81
CA PHE A 218 9.82 -7.80 8.79
C PHE A 218 9.67 -6.53 9.65
N GLU A 219 9.35 -5.39 9.03
CA GLU A 219 9.16 -4.12 9.74
C GLU A 219 8.08 -4.22 10.83
N ILE A 220 6.99 -4.90 10.52
CA ILE A 220 5.83 -5.06 11.40
C ILE A 220 6.07 -6.12 12.47
N LEU A 221 6.65 -7.27 12.11
CA LEU A 221 7.03 -8.30 13.07
C LEU A 221 8.03 -7.76 14.10
N TRP A 222 9.02 -6.98 13.65
CA TRP A 222 9.97 -6.35 14.56
C TRP A 222 9.30 -5.37 15.54
N GLY A 223 8.35 -4.56 15.07
CA GLY A 223 7.55 -3.68 15.92
C GLY A 223 6.76 -4.45 16.98
N TYR A 224 6.24 -5.63 16.62
CA TYR A 224 5.53 -6.52 17.53
C TYR A 224 6.43 -7.11 18.61
N PHE A 225 7.58 -7.69 18.25
CA PHE A 225 8.49 -8.30 19.23
C PHE A 225 9.05 -7.30 20.23
N ARG A 226 9.29 -6.05 19.80
CA ARG A 226 9.73 -4.97 20.69
C ARG A 226 8.69 -4.60 21.75
N SER A 227 7.41 -4.87 21.54
CA SER A 227 6.37 -4.58 22.54
C SER A 227 6.33 -5.59 23.71
N PHE A 228 7.07 -6.70 23.60
CA PHE A 228 7.22 -7.73 24.63
C PHE A 228 8.54 -7.62 25.43
N LEU A 229 9.46 -6.75 25.00
CA LEU A 229 10.76 -6.49 25.62
C LEU A 229 10.73 -5.13 26.32
#